data_AF-K1UL61-F1
#
_entry.id   AF-K1UL61-F1
#
_cell.length_a   1.000
_cell.length_b   1.000
_cell.length_c   1.000
_cell.angle_alpha   90.00
_cell.angle_beta   90.00
_cell.angle_gamma   90.00
#
_symmetry.space_group_name_H-M   'P 1'
#
loop_
_entity.id
_entity.type
_entity.pdbx_description
1 polymer ?
#
loop_
_entity_poly.entity_id
_entity_poly.type
_entity_poly.pdbx_seq_one_letter_code
_entity_poly.pdbx_strand_id
1 'polypeptide(L)'
;MFIVLMVFVPLLTMRLLSEDKKQKTDQLILTAPVSLLSIVMGKFLAAYAIFAIGVAVMPVYGFVMSTFATVSWLPIWGNTVGLLLLGGIFVSIGLFISSLTENQMIAAIGGFFINLMILLMNTLKSALPNGFLQDVLSSISVYSRYSEITSGIFSLSSLIFFVSVIFIFLFLTVRVLEKRRWA
;
A
#
# COMPACT_ATOMS: atom_id res chain seq x y z
N MET A 1 -4.36 -12.68 6.08
CA MET A 1 -4.33 -11.86 4.85
C MET A 1 -3.22 -10.81 4.82
N PHE A 2 -2.90 -10.15 5.94
CA PHE A 2 -1.81 -9.15 5.99
C PHE A 2 -0.49 -9.64 5.38
N ILE A 3 0.02 -10.80 5.82
CA ILE A 3 1.30 -11.38 5.35
C ILE A 3 1.26 -11.67 3.83
N VAL A 4 0.13 -12.18 3.34
CA VAL A 4 -0.06 -12.47 1.91
C VAL A 4 0.07 -11.18 1.11
N LEU A 5 -0.63 -10.11 1.49
CA LEU A 5 -0.52 -8.81 0.82
C LEU A 5 0.88 -8.22 0.87
N MET A 6 1.58 -8.42 1.98
CA MET A 6 2.95 -7.97 2.18
C MET A 6 3.89 -8.49 1.09
N VAL A 7 3.67 -9.73 0.61
CA VAL A 7 4.44 -10.39 -0.44
C VAL A 7 3.89 -10.08 -1.84
N PHE A 8 2.57 -10.17 -2.02
CA PHE A 8 1.94 -10.06 -3.33
C PHE A 8 1.94 -8.63 -3.88
N VAL A 9 1.75 -7.61 -3.04
CA VAL A 9 1.65 -6.22 -3.52
C VAL A 9 2.98 -5.69 -4.10
N PRO A 10 4.16 -5.96 -3.49
CA PRO A 10 5.45 -5.63 -4.13
C PRO A 10 5.61 -6.28 -5.51
N LEU A 11 5.16 -7.53 -5.69
CA LEU A 11 5.22 -8.20 -7.00
C LEU A 11 4.28 -7.56 -8.04
N LEU A 12 3.11 -7.08 -7.61
CA LEU A 12 2.17 -6.36 -8.48
C LEU A 12 2.76 -5.01 -8.92
N THR A 13 3.40 -4.29 -8.00
CA THR A 13 3.87 -2.92 -8.23
C THR A 13 5.28 -2.81 -8.78
N MET A 14 6.09 -3.89 -8.74
CA MET A 14 7.51 -3.84 -9.08
C MET A 14 7.78 -3.27 -10.47
N ARG A 15 6.91 -3.55 -11.44
CA ARG A 15 7.06 -3.19 -12.86
C ARG A 15 6.65 -1.75 -13.18
N LEU A 16 5.87 -1.10 -12.31
CA LEU A 16 5.15 0.15 -12.64
C LEU A 16 6.05 1.27 -13.14
N LEU A 17 7.23 1.47 -12.55
CA LEU A 17 8.20 2.50 -12.96
C LEU A 17 9.57 1.91 -13.31
N SER A 18 9.95 0.78 -12.74
CA SER A 18 11.22 0.13 -13.04
C SER A 18 11.30 -0.37 -14.49
N GLU A 19 10.18 -0.83 -15.06
CA GLU A 19 10.15 -1.32 -16.44
C GLU A 19 10.24 -0.18 -17.46
N ASP A 20 9.55 0.94 -17.21
CA ASP A 20 9.63 2.14 -18.04
C ASP A 20 11.07 2.67 -18.13
N LYS A 21 11.79 2.66 -17.00
CA LYS A 21 13.21 3.05 -16.97
C LYS A 21 14.09 2.06 -17.69
N LYS A 22 13.90 0.76 -17.45
CA LYS A 22 14.66 -0.29 -18.11
C LYS A 22 14.52 -0.24 -19.63
N GLN A 23 13.33 0.14 -20.11
CA GLN A 23 13.03 0.28 -21.54
C GLN A 23 13.36 1.68 -22.10
N LYS A 24 13.81 2.62 -21.28
CA LYS A 24 14.04 4.05 -21.63
C LYS A 24 12.79 4.77 -22.15
N THR A 25 11.61 4.23 -21.86
CA THR A 25 10.31 4.86 -22.18
C THR A 25 10.00 5.99 -21.18
N ASP A 26 10.71 6.03 -20.05
CA ASP A 26 10.63 7.10 -19.06
C ASP A 26 10.94 8.49 -19.65
N GLN A 27 11.87 8.59 -20.62
CA GLN A 27 12.19 9.85 -21.29
C GLN A 27 11.00 10.43 -22.08
N LEU A 28 10.21 9.57 -22.73
CA LEU A 28 9.00 9.98 -23.45
C LEU A 28 7.95 10.52 -22.47
N ILE A 29 7.81 9.87 -21.31
CA ILE A 29 6.85 10.25 -20.28
C ILE A 29 7.24 11.58 -19.62
N LEU A 30 8.53 11.82 -19.38
CA LEU A 30 9.04 13.05 -18.74
C LEU A 30 9.02 14.27 -19.67
N THR A 31 9.04 14.06 -20.98
CA THR A 31 8.99 15.12 -22.01
C THR A 31 7.58 15.43 -22.48
N ALA A 32 6.61 14.52 -22.25
CA ALA A 32 5.22 14.76 -22.56
C ALA A 32 4.64 15.97 -21.78
N PRO A 33 3.70 16.73 -22.35
CA PRO A 33 3.10 17.92 -21.73
C PRO A 33 2.05 17.55 -20.67
N VAL A 34 2.38 16.60 -19.80
CA VAL A 34 1.52 16.10 -18.72
C VAL A 34 2.18 16.34 -17.36
N SER A 35 1.37 16.56 -16.33
CA SER A 35 1.89 16.78 -14.99
C SER A 35 2.48 15.48 -14.40
N LEU A 36 3.60 15.58 -13.69
CA LEU A 36 4.19 14.42 -13.01
C LEU A 36 3.23 13.79 -12.00
N LEU A 37 2.42 14.62 -11.34
CA LEU A 37 1.39 14.16 -10.42
C LEU A 37 0.34 13.30 -11.14
N SER A 38 -0.12 13.70 -12.33
CA SER A 38 -1.06 12.88 -13.11
C SER A 38 -0.48 11.53 -13.54
N ILE A 39 0.81 11.48 -13.87
CA ILE A 39 1.49 10.22 -14.23
C ILE A 39 1.53 9.29 -13.00
N VAL A 40 1.95 9.80 -11.85
CA VAL A 40 2.06 9.03 -10.61
C VAL A 40 0.68 8.56 -10.15
N MET A 41 -0.31 9.44 -10.13
CA MET A 41 -1.69 9.08 -9.76
C MET A 41 -2.29 8.07 -10.73
N GLY A 42 -2.05 8.19 -12.05
CA GLY A 42 -2.51 7.23 -13.04
C GLY A 42 -1.94 5.83 -12.79
N LYS A 43 -0.64 5.72 -12.54
CA LYS A 43 0.01 4.43 -12.24
C LYS A 43 -0.44 3.84 -10.90
N PHE A 44 -0.61 4.69 -9.88
CA PHE A 44 -1.16 4.28 -8.59
C PHE A 44 -2.59 3.75 -8.76
N LEU A 45 -3.48 4.50 -9.40
CA LEU A 45 -4.87 4.10 -9.60
C LEU A 45 -5.00 2.83 -10.44
N ALA A 46 -4.17 2.65 -11.46
CA ALA A 46 -4.16 1.42 -12.26
C ALA A 46 -3.81 0.19 -11.40
N ALA A 47 -2.72 0.27 -10.62
CA ALA A 47 -2.31 -0.81 -9.73
C ALA A 47 -3.31 -1.04 -8.60
N TYR A 48 -3.84 0.04 -8.03
CA TYR A 48 -4.82 0.01 -6.96
C TYR A 48 -6.17 -0.56 -7.43
N ALA A 49 -6.60 -0.28 -8.67
CA ALA A 49 -7.80 -0.86 -9.25
C ALA A 49 -7.67 -2.38 -9.44
N ILE A 50 -6.55 -2.86 -9.98
CA ILE A 50 -6.27 -4.30 -10.11
C ILE A 50 -6.31 -4.97 -8.73
N PHE A 51 -5.68 -4.34 -7.73
CA PHE A 51 -5.73 -4.80 -6.36
C PHE A 51 -7.16 -4.82 -5.79
N ALA A 52 -7.93 -3.75 -5.99
CA ALA A 52 -9.29 -3.61 -5.49
C ALA A 52 -10.24 -4.64 -6.11
N ILE A 53 -10.08 -4.97 -7.40
CA ILE A 53 -10.82 -6.05 -8.07
C ILE A 53 -10.52 -7.39 -7.39
N GLY A 54 -9.24 -7.66 -7.07
CA GLY A 54 -8.86 -8.86 -6.33
C GLY A 54 -9.50 -8.95 -4.94
N VAL A 55 -9.53 -7.82 -4.21
CA VAL A 55 -10.20 -7.74 -2.90
C VAL A 55 -11.72 -7.87 -3.01
N ALA A 56 -12.34 -7.38 -4.09
CA ALA A 56 -13.78 -7.44 -4.32
C ALA A 56 -14.31 -8.88 -4.44
N VAL A 57 -13.45 -9.88 -4.68
CA VAL A 57 -13.84 -11.30 -4.65
C VAL A 57 -14.31 -11.73 -3.24
N MET A 58 -13.79 -11.12 -2.16
CA MET A 58 -14.19 -11.46 -0.78
C MET A 58 -15.68 -11.22 -0.49
N PRO A 59 -16.24 -10.00 -0.69
CA PRO A 59 -17.66 -9.78 -0.44
C PRO A 59 -18.55 -10.62 -1.35
N VAL A 60 -18.11 -10.94 -2.57
CA VAL A 60 -18.82 -11.88 -3.47
C VAL A 60 -18.93 -13.27 -2.83
N TYR A 61 -17.83 -13.79 -2.28
CA TYR A 61 -17.85 -15.07 -1.55
C TYR A 61 -18.76 -15.02 -0.32
N GLY A 62 -18.74 -13.90 0.43
CA GLY A 62 -19.64 -13.66 1.55
C GLY A 62 -21.11 -13.71 1.14
N PHE A 63 -21.45 -13.14 -0.02
CA PHE A 63 -22.80 -13.16 -0.58
C PHE A 63 -23.24 -14.59 -0.94
N VAL A 64 -22.37 -15.37 -1.60
CA VAL A 64 -22.67 -16.78 -1.92
C VAL A 64 -22.85 -17.59 -0.64
N MET A 65 -22.03 -17.40 0.40
CA MET A 65 -22.20 -18.13 1.66
C MET A 65 -23.51 -17.76 2.38
N SER A 66 -24.02 -16.55 2.20
CA SER A 66 -25.27 -16.10 2.84
C SER A 66 -26.50 -16.91 2.40
N THR A 67 -26.43 -17.60 1.25
CA THR A 67 -27.52 -18.51 0.81
C THR A 67 -27.48 -19.86 1.52
N PHE A 68 -26.36 -20.24 2.14
CA PHE A 68 -26.16 -21.55 2.78
C PHE A 68 -26.05 -21.48 4.31
N ALA A 69 -25.66 -20.33 4.87
CA ALA A 69 -25.46 -20.17 6.31
C ALA A 69 -25.74 -18.72 6.77
N THR A 70 -25.96 -18.55 8.07
CA THR A 70 -26.04 -17.21 8.70
C THR A 70 -24.65 -16.58 8.71
N VAL A 71 -24.44 -15.59 7.84
CA VAL A 71 -23.17 -14.89 7.69
C VAL A 71 -23.16 -13.60 8.52
N SER A 72 -22.10 -13.39 9.28
CA SER A 72 -21.84 -12.10 9.94
C SER A 72 -21.24 -11.12 8.94
N TRP A 73 -22.00 -10.10 8.56
CA TRP A 73 -21.59 -9.12 7.56
C TRP A 73 -20.52 -8.13 8.05
N LEU A 74 -20.53 -7.82 9.35
CA LEU A 74 -19.65 -6.81 9.92
C LEU A 74 -18.14 -7.16 9.75
N PRO A 75 -17.68 -8.38 10.04
CA PRO A 75 -16.28 -8.76 9.79
C PRO A 75 -15.92 -8.80 8.30
N ILE A 76 -16.86 -9.10 7.40
CA ILE A 76 -16.61 -9.15 5.95
C ILE A 76 -16.36 -7.74 5.41
N TRP A 77 -17.23 -6.80 5.74
CA TRP A 77 -17.04 -5.40 5.35
C TRP A 77 -15.83 -4.78 6.04
N GLY A 78 -15.61 -5.08 7.32
CA GLY A 78 -14.40 -4.71 8.07
C GLY A 78 -13.12 -5.18 7.40
N ASN A 79 -13.04 -6.45 7.02
CA ASN A 79 -11.88 -6.98 6.28
C ASN A 79 -11.75 -6.36 4.89
N THR A 80 -12.84 -6.18 4.16
CA THR A 80 -12.80 -5.61 2.80
C THR A 80 -12.22 -4.20 2.84
N VAL A 81 -12.75 -3.33 3.71
CA VAL A 81 -12.25 -1.95 3.87
C VAL A 81 -10.84 -1.93 4.42
N GLY A 82 -10.54 -2.74 5.43
CA GLY A 82 -9.19 -2.85 6.01
C GLY A 82 -8.13 -3.26 4.97
N LEU A 83 -8.46 -4.23 4.11
CA LEU A 83 -7.58 -4.68 3.02
C LEU A 83 -7.40 -3.61 1.94
N LEU A 84 -8.46 -2.89 1.57
CA LEU A 84 -8.37 -1.77 0.62
C LEU A 84 -7.46 -0.64 1.11
N LEU A 85 -7.54 -0.30 2.39
CA LEU A 85 -6.69 0.74 3.00
C LEU A 85 -5.23 0.27 3.13
N LEU A 86 -5.03 -0.95 3.61
CA LEU A 86 -3.70 -1.54 3.75
C LEU A 86 -3.01 -1.71 2.38
N GLY A 87 -3.75 -2.21 1.39
CA GLY A 87 -3.25 -2.35 0.03
C GLY A 87 -2.91 -1.00 -0.60
N GLY A 88 -3.64 0.07 -0.27
CA GLY A 88 -3.30 1.42 -0.70
C GLY A 88 -1.91 1.84 -0.23
N ILE A 89 -1.59 1.60 1.05
CA ILE A 89 -0.26 1.84 1.60
C ILE A 89 0.78 1.01 0.84
N PHE A 90 0.60 -0.30 0.73
CA PHE A 90 1.59 -1.17 0.10
C PHE A 90 1.80 -0.85 -1.39
N VAL A 91 0.73 -0.46 -2.11
CA VAL A 91 0.83 -0.06 -3.52
C VAL A 91 1.60 1.26 -3.64
N SER A 92 1.33 2.23 -2.77
CA SER A 92 2.06 3.51 -2.77
C SER A 92 3.55 3.35 -2.46
N ILE A 93 3.89 2.47 -1.50
CA ILE A 93 5.28 2.12 -1.16
C ILE A 93 5.96 1.41 -2.32
N GLY A 94 5.30 0.42 -2.92
CA GLY A 94 5.83 -0.32 -4.06
C GLY A 94 6.09 0.57 -5.27
N LEU A 95 5.17 1.51 -5.56
CA LEU A 95 5.35 2.53 -6.59
C LEU A 95 6.58 3.41 -6.30
N PHE A 96 6.71 3.90 -5.07
CA PHE A 96 7.86 4.71 -4.65
C PHE A 96 9.19 3.96 -4.85
N ILE A 97 9.28 2.70 -4.42
CA ILE A 97 10.52 1.92 -4.56
C ILE A 97 10.80 1.58 -6.02
N SER A 98 9.76 1.24 -6.80
CA SER A 98 9.89 1.07 -8.24
C SER A 98 10.43 2.33 -8.93
N SER A 99 10.12 3.53 -8.39
CA SER A 99 10.67 4.79 -8.86
C SER A 99 12.15 5.03 -8.50
N LEU A 100 12.76 4.20 -7.64
CA LEU A 100 14.16 4.33 -7.24
C LEU A 100 15.10 3.43 -8.03
N THR A 101 14.60 2.36 -8.63
CA THR A 101 15.41 1.33 -9.31
C THR A 101 14.96 1.08 -10.75
N GLU A 102 15.83 0.50 -11.56
CA GLU A 102 15.57 0.07 -12.95
C GLU A 102 15.35 -1.45 -13.02
N ASN A 103 15.64 -2.16 -11.93
CA ASN A 103 15.51 -3.61 -11.86
C ASN A 103 14.25 -4.00 -11.07
N GLN A 104 13.32 -4.68 -11.73
CA GLN A 104 12.07 -5.19 -11.15
C GLN A 104 12.30 -6.05 -9.91
N MET A 105 13.34 -6.89 -9.89
CA MET A 105 13.63 -7.75 -8.74
C MET A 105 14.05 -6.92 -7.53
N ILE A 106 14.87 -5.88 -7.73
CA ILE A 106 15.26 -4.96 -6.66
C ILE A 106 14.04 -4.18 -6.16
N ALA A 107 13.14 -3.78 -7.05
CA ALA A 107 11.91 -3.09 -6.68
C ALA A 107 11.01 -3.98 -5.79
N ALA A 108 10.83 -5.24 -6.19
CA ALA A 108 10.04 -6.21 -5.45
C ALA A 108 10.62 -6.50 -4.06
N ILE A 109 11.93 -6.79 -3.98
CA ILE A 109 12.62 -7.08 -2.71
C ILE A 109 12.59 -5.86 -1.80
N GLY A 110 12.85 -4.66 -2.32
CA GLY A 110 12.75 -3.43 -1.55
C GLY A 110 11.34 -3.20 -1.00
N GLY A 111 10.30 -3.37 -1.82
CA GLY A 111 8.90 -3.26 -1.39
C GLY A 111 8.53 -4.26 -0.32
N PHE A 112 8.94 -5.51 -0.49
CA PHE A 112 8.76 -6.54 0.52
C PHE A 112 9.46 -6.17 1.83
N PHE A 113 10.70 -5.68 1.76
CA PHE A 113 11.47 -5.30 2.94
C PHE A 113 10.81 -4.16 3.71
N ILE A 114 10.35 -3.10 3.04
CA ILE A 114 9.65 -2.00 3.72
C ILE A 114 8.33 -2.48 4.34
N ASN A 115 7.56 -3.29 3.62
CA ASN A 115 6.31 -3.84 4.14
C ASN A 115 6.57 -4.78 5.34
N LEU A 116 7.68 -5.53 5.35
CA LEU A 116 8.12 -6.34 6.48
C LEU A 116 8.45 -5.46 7.70
N MET A 117 9.16 -4.34 7.52
CA MET A 117 9.45 -3.43 8.61
C MET A 117 8.17 -2.87 9.25
N ILE A 118 7.15 -2.56 8.44
CA ILE A 118 5.84 -2.12 8.92
C ILE A 118 5.19 -3.19 9.81
N LEU A 119 5.27 -4.47 9.43
CA LEU A 119 4.74 -5.57 10.22
C LEU A 119 5.51 -5.73 11.55
N LEU A 120 6.84 -5.73 11.48
CA LEU A 120 7.70 -5.93 12.65
C LEU A 120 7.59 -4.80 13.67
N MET A 121 7.13 -3.61 13.27
CA MET A 121 6.96 -2.47 14.16
C MET A 121 6.02 -2.78 15.35
N ASN A 122 5.03 -3.65 15.16
CA ASN A 122 4.15 -4.07 16.25
C ASN A 122 4.87 -5.00 17.26
N THR A 123 5.73 -5.90 16.78
CA THR A 123 6.54 -6.78 17.63
C THR A 123 7.60 -5.99 18.40
N LEU A 124 8.21 -4.99 17.76
CA LEU A 124 9.17 -4.09 18.40
C LEU A 124 8.52 -3.27 19.51
N LYS A 125 7.28 -2.79 19.30
CA LYS A 125 6.50 -2.10 20.34
C LYS A 125 6.33 -2.96 21.59
N SER A 126 5.99 -4.24 21.45
CA SER A 126 5.78 -5.14 22.60
C SER A 126 7.07 -5.49 23.36
N ALA A 127 8.23 -5.31 22.74
CA ALA A 127 9.54 -5.57 23.36
C ALA A 127 10.14 -4.34 24.06
N LEU A 128 9.58 -3.15 23.85
CA LEU A 128 10.08 -1.90 24.43
C LEU A 128 9.45 -1.63 25.81
N PRO A 129 10.25 -1.16 26.79
CA PRO A 129 9.72 -0.64 28.05
C PRO A 129 8.77 0.54 27.83
N ASN A 130 7.81 0.71 28.74
CA ASN A 130 6.88 1.83 28.68
C ASN A 130 7.63 3.17 28.74
N GLY A 131 7.48 3.98 27.69
CA GLY A 131 8.16 5.26 27.55
C GLY A 131 7.85 5.93 26.21
N PHE A 132 8.42 7.12 25.98
CA PHE A 132 8.17 7.96 24.81
C PHE A 132 8.30 7.22 23.47
N LEU A 133 9.29 6.33 23.34
CA LEU A 133 9.49 5.52 22.12
C LEU A 133 8.34 4.55 21.86
N GLN A 134 7.76 3.95 22.90
CA GLN A 134 6.62 3.05 22.77
C GLN A 134 5.37 3.81 22.33
N ASP A 135 5.14 5.01 22.86
CA ASP A 135 4.01 5.87 22.48
C ASP A 135 4.09 6.29 21.02
N VAL A 136 5.27 6.73 20.56
CA VAL A 136 5.51 7.05 19.15
C VAL A 136 5.26 5.84 18.25
N LEU A 137 5.85 4.67 18.59
CA LEU A 137 5.63 3.45 17.81
C LEU A 137 4.16 3.01 17.80
N SER A 138 3.45 3.21 18.90
CA SER A 138 2.01 2.91 18.97
C SER A 138 1.21 3.76 18.00
N SER A 139 1.54 5.06 17.89
CA SER A 139 0.82 6.00 17.03
C SER A 139 0.97 5.70 15.53
N ILE A 140 2.13 5.14 15.13
CA ILE A 140 2.49 4.82 13.73
C ILE A 140 2.17 3.35 13.38
N SER A 141 1.73 2.54 14.35
CA SER A 141 1.51 1.10 14.12
C SER A 141 0.36 0.82 13.13
N VAL A 142 0.72 0.50 11.88
CA VAL A 142 -0.24 0.17 10.82
C VAL A 142 -1.01 -1.10 11.16
N TYR A 143 -0.34 -2.10 11.74
CA TYR A 143 -0.95 -3.39 12.09
C TYR A 143 -2.04 -3.25 13.16
N SER A 144 -1.83 -2.44 14.20
CA SER A 144 -2.83 -2.23 15.26
C SER A 144 -4.12 -1.64 14.68
N ARG A 145 -3.97 -0.57 13.88
CA ARG A 145 -5.09 0.11 13.21
C ARG A 145 -5.81 -0.80 12.21
N TYR A 146 -5.06 -1.62 11.47
CA TYR A 146 -5.64 -2.65 10.59
C TYR A 146 -6.46 -3.67 11.39
N SER A 147 -5.91 -4.18 12.50
CA SER A 147 -6.58 -5.17 13.36
C SER A 147 -7.90 -4.64 13.93
N GLU A 148 -7.94 -3.38 14.37
CA GLU A 148 -9.16 -2.71 14.84
C GLU A 148 -10.24 -2.64 13.75
N ILE A 149 -9.86 -2.22 12.53
CA ILE A 149 -10.78 -2.13 11.38
C ILE A 149 -11.33 -3.51 11.00
N THR A 150 -10.47 -4.54 10.98
CA THR A 150 -10.92 -5.91 10.69
C THR A 150 -11.87 -6.49 11.74
N SER A 151 -11.81 -5.95 12.97
CA SER A 151 -12.71 -6.32 14.07
C SER A 151 -14.05 -5.55 14.03
N GLY A 152 -14.24 -4.67 13.04
CA GLY A 152 -15.46 -3.87 12.87
C GLY A 152 -15.43 -2.51 13.56
N ILE A 153 -14.29 -2.09 14.14
CA ILE A 153 -14.13 -0.78 14.77
C ILE A 153 -13.57 0.20 13.74
N PHE A 154 -14.45 1.01 13.17
CA PHE A 154 -14.07 2.04 12.19
C PHE A 154 -13.81 3.36 12.90
N SER A 155 -12.53 3.71 13.08
CA SER A 155 -12.14 5.02 13.60
C SER A 155 -11.69 5.96 12.49
N LEU A 156 -12.17 7.21 12.54
CA LEU A 156 -11.77 8.26 11.60
C LEU A 156 -10.26 8.52 11.67
N SER A 157 -9.68 8.41 12.87
CA SER A 157 -8.22 8.53 13.09
C SER A 157 -7.43 7.52 12.25
N SER A 158 -7.87 6.26 12.22
CA SER A 158 -7.20 5.24 11.41
C SER A 158 -7.33 5.53 9.92
N LEU A 159 -8.51 5.92 9.44
CA LEU A 159 -8.70 6.30 8.04
C LEU A 159 -7.76 7.44 7.61
N ILE A 160 -7.71 8.52 8.39
CA ILE A 160 -6.83 9.67 8.14
C ILE A 160 -5.36 9.22 8.12
N PHE A 161 -4.96 8.35 9.06
CA PHE A 161 -3.62 7.80 9.09
C PHE A 161 -3.28 7.02 7.80
N PHE A 162 -4.14 6.10 7.36
CA PHE A 162 -3.91 5.33 6.13
C PHE A 162 -3.76 6.23 4.90
N VAL A 163 -4.68 7.19 4.73
CA VAL A 163 -4.65 8.15 3.62
C VAL A 163 -3.39 9.03 3.67
N SER A 164 -2.96 9.44 4.86
CA SER A 164 -1.75 10.27 5.03
C SER A 164 -0.50 9.51 4.60
N VAL A 165 -0.37 8.24 4.97
CA VAL A 165 0.77 7.39 4.55
C VAL A 165 0.78 7.23 3.02
N ILE A 166 -0.37 6.95 2.41
CA ILE A 166 -0.50 6.85 0.94
C ILE A 166 -0.05 8.15 0.29
N PHE A 167 -0.54 9.30 0.77
CA PHE A 167 -0.19 10.61 0.25
C PHE A 167 1.32 10.88 0.34
N ILE A 168 1.95 10.57 1.47
CA ILE A 168 3.40 10.76 1.66
C ILE A 168 4.20 9.98 0.63
N PHE A 169 3.92 8.69 0.42
CA PHE A 169 4.68 7.88 -0.54
C PHE A 169 4.43 8.29 -2.00
N LEU A 170 3.21 8.70 -2.34
CA LEU A 170 2.92 9.26 -3.66
C LEU A 170 3.65 10.60 -3.88
N PHE A 171 3.65 11.47 -2.88
CA PHE A 171 4.39 12.74 -2.92
C PHE A 171 5.90 12.50 -3.10
N LEU A 172 6.48 11.56 -2.34
CA LEU A 172 7.88 11.17 -2.49
C LEU A 172 8.18 10.64 -3.89
N THR A 173 7.27 9.85 -4.48
CA THR A 173 7.40 9.36 -5.85
C THR A 173 7.45 10.51 -6.87
N VAL A 174 6.57 11.52 -6.71
CA VAL A 174 6.58 12.73 -7.56
C VAL A 174 7.92 13.46 -7.44
N ARG A 175 8.44 13.64 -6.22
CA ARG A 175 9.73 14.31 -6.00
C ARG A 175 10.91 13.58 -6.62
N VAL A 176 10.91 12.25 -6.59
CA VAL A 176 11.94 11.44 -7.26
C VAL A 176 11.93 11.66 -8.77
N LEU A 177 10.74 11.72 -9.39
CA LEU A 177 10.60 11.98 -10.83
C LEU A 177 10.96 13.42 -11.20
N GLU A 178 10.58 14.39 -10.38
CA GLU A 178 10.91 15.82 -10.59
C GLU A 178 12.42 16.03 -10.58
N LYS A 179 13.13 15.44 -9.61
CA LYS A 179 14.60 15.47 -9.56
C LYS A 179 15.24 14.93 -10.84
N ARG A 180 14.67 13.88 -11.44
CA ARG A 180 15.18 13.29 -12.69
C ARG A 180 14.89 14.15 -13.92
N ARG A 181 13.83 14.96 -13.89
CA ARG A 181 13.50 15.87 -15.01
C ARG A 181 14.51 17.01 -15.15
N TRP A 182 15.21 17.36 -14.07
CA TRP A 182 16.16 18.48 -14.03
C TRP A 182 17.64 18.06 -13.99
N ALA A 183 17.91 16.75 -14.01
CA ALA A 183 19.26 16.19 -14.06
C ALA A 183 19.62 15.82 -15.51
#